data_AF-A0A961MSW7-F1
#
_entry.id   AF-A0A961MSW7-F1
#
_cell.length_a   1.000
_cell.length_b   1.000
_cell.length_c   1.000
_cell.angle_alpha   90.00
_cell.angle_beta   90.00
_cell.angle_gamma   90.00
#
_symmetry.space_group_name_H-M   'P 1'
#
loop_
_entity.id
_entity.type
_entity.pdbx_description
1 polymer ?
#
loop_
_entity_poly.entity_id
_entity_poly.type
_entity_poly.pdbx_seq_one_letter_code
_entity_poly.pdbx_strand_id
1 'polypeptide(L)'
;MDDGFERGGVAPSEGALSVLRSAATERIRQALGAEGLAASNPMQLAEMANDVLESLVAARDEKPTILEQRQMLREVVEVLNAERLAASQPEAPEEPEEDPLADPLAEPESRNAPDAKNKRSLQVKAQVMPLLMQRIDISVASSLGPDQLRAQIAEIVEEIIVDLRIQLNAAELRNIVRLLVDDMVGLGPLEPLLADETVTDIMVNGPHQVYVERKGKLELTDVQFRDDPHVIHVATRIVTEVGRRVDESVPLVDARLKDGSRVNIIIPPLAIDGPTIAIRKFSKKEITLDVMARQGNISTDMATVLKIAGRARLNILISGGTGSGKTTLLNAMSRMIDHGERTITIEDAAELQL
;
A
#
# COMPACT_ATOMS: atom_id res chain seq x y z
N MET A 1 54.61 -33.61 29.08
CA MET A 1 55.02 -32.23 28.81
C MET A 1 53.94 -31.68 27.90
N ASP A 2 52.69 -31.50 28.33
CA ASP A 2 52.20 -30.82 29.54
C ASP A 2 52.87 -29.47 29.73
N ASP A 3 52.38 -28.48 28.97
CA ASP A 3 52.54 -27.06 29.25
C ASP A 3 51.15 -26.46 29.36
N GLY A 4 50.74 -26.26 30.61
CA GLY A 4 49.49 -25.64 31.00
C GLY A 4 49.48 -24.16 30.65
N PHE A 5 48.51 -23.78 29.83
CA PHE A 5 48.08 -22.39 29.71
C PHE A 5 46.97 -22.14 30.73
N GLU A 6 47.35 -21.88 31.99
CA GLU A 6 46.51 -21.14 32.91
C GLU A 6 46.70 -19.63 32.67
N ARG A 7 45.69 -19.00 32.08
CA ARG A 7 45.29 -17.63 32.43
C ARG A 7 43.79 -17.60 32.55
N GLY A 8 43.30 -17.97 33.73
CA GLY A 8 41.94 -17.68 34.15
C GLY A 8 41.75 -16.17 34.25
N GLY A 9 41.11 -15.58 33.24
CA GLY A 9 40.29 -14.40 33.43
C GLY A 9 38.90 -14.90 33.76
N VAL A 10 38.46 -14.74 35.00
CA VAL A 10 37.07 -15.02 35.39
C VAL A 10 36.18 -14.13 34.51
N ALA A 11 35.28 -14.74 33.73
CA ALA A 11 34.34 -13.98 32.92
C ALA A 11 33.49 -13.11 33.88
N PRO A 12 33.36 -11.80 33.63
CA PRO A 12 32.57 -10.94 34.49
C PRO A 12 31.14 -11.49 34.58
N SER A 13 30.60 -11.63 35.78
CA SER A 13 29.21 -12.06 35.98
C SER A 13 28.25 -11.21 35.12
N GLU A 14 27.14 -11.78 34.65
CA GLU A 14 26.15 -11.09 33.79
C GLU A 14 25.66 -9.76 34.40
N GLY A 15 25.66 -9.66 35.74
CA GLY A 15 25.38 -8.42 36.48
C GLY A 15 26.48 -7.34 36.38
N ALA A 16 27.74 -7.70 36.15
CA ALA A 16 28.82 -6.73 35.97
C ALA A 16 28.81 -6.09 34.57
N LEU A 17 28.36 -6.83 33.54
CA LEU A 17 28.20 -6.33 32.18
C LEU A 17 27.01 -5.36 32.06
N SER A 18 25.90 -5.65 32.75
CA SER A 18 24.74 -4.75 32.78
C SER A 18 25.06 -3.41 33.47
N VAL A 19 25.88 -3.43 34.54
CA VAL A 19 26.36 -2.21 35.21
C VAL A 19 27.24 -1.37 34.28
N LEU A 20 28.13 -1.99 33.51
CA LEU A 20 28.97 -1.28 32.53
C LEU A 20 28.15 -0.64 31.43
N ARG A 21 27.16 -1.37 30.89
CA ARG A 21 26.22 -0.85 29.90
C ARG A 21 25.47 0.37 30.42
N SER A 22 24.86 0.25 31.60
CA SER A 22 24.10 1.35 32.22
C SER A 22 24.98 2.57 32.52
N ALA A 23 26.21 2.36 33.00
CA ALA A 23 27.17 3.44 33.26
C ALA A 23 27.61 4.15 31.97
N ALA A 24 27.81 3.41 30.87
CA ALA A 24 28.16 3.98 29.58
C ALA A 24 27.01 4.82 29.01
N THR A 25 25.78 4.29 29.00
CA THR A 25 24.60 5.01 28.53
C THR A 25 24.37 6.30 29.32
N GLU A 26 24.47 6.24 30.66
CA GLU A 26 24.27 7.43 31.51
C GLU A 26 25.35 8.49 31.29
N ARG A 27 26.62 8.09 31.13
CA ARG A 27 27.70 9.04 30.88
C ARG A 27 27.56 9.75 29.53
N ILE A 28 27.07 9.05 28.52
CA ILE A 28 26.79 9.63 27.19
C ILE A 28 25.58 10.57 27.26
N ARG A 29 24.53 10.19 28.02
CA ARG A 29 23.37 11.05 28.27
C ARG A 29 23.76 12.37 28.95
N GLN A 30 24.62 12.31 29.96
CA GLN A 30 25.15 13.49 30.64
C GLN A 30 26.04 14.36 29.75
N ALA A 31 26.79 13.75 28.83
CA ALA A 31 27.68 14.47 27.92
C ALA A 31 26.93 15.20 26.80
N LEU A 32 25.85 14.62 26.26
CA LEU A 32 25.11 15.17 25.13
C LEU A 32 23.88 15.99 25.53
N GLY A 33 23.22 15.67 26.65
CA GLY A 33 21.89 16.21 26.97
C GLY A 33 20.82 15.79 25.95
N ALA A 34 19.56 16.18 26.18
CA ALA A 34 18.44 15.81 25.31
C ALA A 34 18.56 16.40 23.89
N GLU A 35 18.95 17.67 23.79
CA GLU A 35 19.14 18.38 22.51
C GLU A 35 20.33 17.83 21.71
N GLY A 36 21.46 17.57 22.37
CA GLY A 36 22.64 17.02 21.71
C GLY A 36 22.43 15.57 21.26
N LEU A 37 21.64 14.79 21.99
CA LEU A 37 21.28 13.44 21.58
C LEU A 37 20.40 13.45 20.32
N ALA A 38 19.39 14.34 20.26
CA ALA A 38 18.52 14.51 19.09
C ALA A 38 19.29 14.97 17.84
N ALA A 39 20.31 15.81 18.00
CA ALA A 39 21.12 16.37 16.91
C ALA A 39 22.23 15.42 16.41
N SER A 40 22.59 14.39 17.18
CA SER A 40 23.68 13.46 16.83
C SER A 40 23.27 12.46 15.74
N ASN A 41 24.17 12.15 14.81
CA ASN A 41 23.91 11.08 13.83
C ASN A 41 24.29 9.68 14.39
N PRO A 42 23.76 8.57 13.82
CA PRO A 42 24.01 7.22 14.35
C PRO A 42 25.49 6.81 14.39
N MET A 43 26.32 7.36 13.49
CA MET A 43 27.75 7.05 13.44
C MET A 43 28.52 7.76 14.56
N GLN A 44 28.16 9.01 14.87
CA GLN A 44 28.70 9.77 16.00
C GLN A 44 28.35 9.14 17.35
N LEU A 45 27.11 8.64 17.51
CA LEU A 45 26.71 7.93 18.73
C LEU A 45 27.46 6.61 18.91
N ALA A 46 27.73 5.90 17.82
CA ALA A 46 28.50 4.65 17.88
C ALA A 46 29.98 4.88 18.24
N GLU A 47 30.59 5.94 17.71
CA GLU A 47 31.97 6.33 18.02
C GLU A 47 32.10 6.76 19.50
N MET A 48 31.20 7.63 19.98
CA MET A 48 31.16 8.04 21.39
C MET A 48 30.89 6.87 22.34
N ALA A 49 29.99 5.95 21.96
CA ALA A 49 29.72 4.76 22.75
C ALA A 49 30.95 3.85 22.86
N ASN A 50 31.72 3.72 21.77
CA ASN A 50 32.96 2.96 21.77
C ASN A 50 34.01 3.59 22.70
N ASP A 51 34.25 4.90 22.59
CA ASP A 51 35.23 5.60 23.41
C ASP A 51 34.91 5.55 24.91
N VAL A 52 33.62 5.73 25.25
CA VAL A 52 33.17 5.67 26.65
C VAL A 52 33.31 4.25 27.20
N LEU A 53 32.91 3.23 26.44
CA LEU A 53 33.05 1.83 26.86
C LEU A 53 34.52 1.43 27.00
N GLU A 54 35.39 1.84 26.09
CA GLU A 54 36.83 1.62 26.19
C GLU A 54 37.41 2.24 27.48
N SER A 55 37.01 3.46 27.80
CA SER A 55 37.45 4.14 29.04
C SER A 55 36.99 3.44 30.31
N LEU A 56 35.75 2.92 30.33
CA LEU A 56 35.17 2.23 31.49
C LEU A 56 35.75 0.82 31.66
N VAL A 57 36.06 0.14 30.56
CA VAL A 57 36.71 -1.17 30.55
C VAL A 57 38.19 -1.05 30.95
N ALA A 58 38.89 0.00 30.52
CA ALA A 58 40.29 0.23 30.87
C ALA A 58 40.51 0.47 32.38
N ALA A 59 39.51 0.99 33.08
CA ALA A 59 39.56 1.28 34.51
C ALA A 59 39.27 0.06 35.43
N ARG A 60 39.11 -1.15 34.86
CA ARG A 60 38.79 -2.37 35.61
C ARG A 60 39.92 -3.39 35.62
N ASP A 61 40.02 -4.10 36.74
CA ASP A 61 40.94 -5.23 36.92
C ASP A 61 40.53 -6.46 36.10
N GLU A 62 39.23 -6.74 35.99
CA GLU A 62 38.67 -7.79 35.14
C GLU A 62 38.09 -7.21 33.84
N LYS A 63 38.68 -7.61 32.72
CA LYS A 63 38.29 -7.11 31.39
C LYS A 63 37.29 -8.08 30.74
N PRO A 64 36.14 -7.59 30.27
CA PRO A 64 35.22 -8.38 29.45
C PRO A 64 35.91 -8.84 28.16
N THR A 65 35.48 -9.98 27.64
CA THR A 65 35.95 -10.52 26.38
C THR A 65 35.60 -9.60 25.21
N ILE A 66 36.30 -9.77 24.08
CA ILE A 66 36.04 -8.99 22.85
C ILE A 66 34.59 -9.18 22.38
N LEU A 67 34.01 -10.36 22.56
CA LEU A 67 32.62 -10.64 22.18
C LEU A 67 31.63 -9.89 23.07
N GLU A 68 31.86 -9.89 24.39
CA GLU A 68 31.05 -9.15 25.37
C GLU A 68 31.15 -7.63 25.15
N GLN A 69 32.34 -7.11 24.83
CA GLN A 69 32.54 -5.70 24.50
C GLN A 69 31.75 -5.30 23.24
N ARG A 70 31.77 -6.14 22.19
CA ARG A 70 30.99 -5.91 20.97
C ARG A 70 29.49 -5.98 21.22
N GLN A 71 29.05 -6.88 22.09
CA GLN A 71 27.64 -6.99 22.47
C GLN A 71 27.19 -5.76 23.26
N MET A 72 27.96 -5.33 24.26
CA MET A 72 27.68 -4.11 25.03
C MET A 72 27.62 -2.87 24.14
N LEU A 73 28.56 -2.73 23.19
CA LEU A 73 28.56 -1.61 22.26
C LEU A 73 27.27 -1.57 21.43
N ARG A 74 26.82 -2.71 20.90
CA ARG A 74 25.56 -2.79 20.16
C ARG A 74 24.37 -2.37 21.02
N GLU A 75 24.27 -2.90 22.24
CA GLU A 75 23.15 -2.61 23.14
C GLU A 75 23.13 -1.13 23.57
N VAL A 76 24.28 -0.53 23.87
CA VAL A 76 24.38 0.91 24.21
C VAL A 76 23.94 1.76 23.01
N VAL A 77 24.40 1.44 21.80
CA VAL A 77 24.06 2.18 20.58
C VAL A 77 22.58 2.03 20.22
N GLU A 78 21.98 0.87 20.45
CA GLU A 78 20.54 0.66 20.26
C GLU A 78 19.70 1.53 21.20
N VAL A 79 20.06 1.58 22.50
CA VAL A 79 19.37 2.42 23.50
C VAL A 79 19.49 3.90 23.15
N LEU A 80 20.70 4.37 22.83
CA LEU A 80 20.93 5.78 22.47
C LEU A 80 20.21 6.17 21.17
N ASN A 81 20.12 5.27 20.19
CA ASN A 81 19.36 5.53 18.97
C ASN A 81 17.86 5.58 19.23
N ALA A 82 17.32 4.70 20.08
CA ALA A 82 15.91 4.74 20.46
C ALA A 82 15.56 6.07 21.15
N GLU A 83 16.41 6.51 22.08
CA GLU A 83 16.27 7.80 22.78
C GLU A 83 16.43 9.00 21.83
N ARG A 84 17.38 8.95 20.90
CA ARG A 84 17.51 9.96 19.84
C ARG A 84 16.23 10.09 19.02
N LEU A 85 15.65 8.96 18.60
CA LEU A 85 14.39 8.97 17.84
C LEU A 85 13.25 9.58 18.66
N ALA A 86 13.21 9.31 19.97
CA ALA A 86 12.23 9.91 20.88
C ALA A 86 12.45 11.42 21.08
N ALA A 87 13.70 11.86 21.23
CA ALA A 87 14.06 13.27 21.43
C ALA A 87 13.97 14.13 20.16
N SER A 88 14.00 13.50 18.97
CA SER A 88 13.83 14.19 17.68
C SER A 88 12.37 14.47 17.30
N GLN A 89 11.41 14.01 18.12
CA GLN A 89 9.99 14.35 17.96
C GLN A 89 9.70 15.60 18.80
N PRO A 90 9.18 16.70 18.21
CA PRO A 90 8.86 17.89 19.00
C PRO A 90 7.75 17.59 20.01
N GLU A 91 7.92 18.09 21.24
CA GLU A 91 6.85 18.14 22.25
C GLU A 91 5.59 18.76 21.64
N ALA A 92 4.46 18.07 21.82
CA ALA A 92 3.16 18.57 21.40
C ALA A 92 2.85 19.89 22.15
N PRO A 93 2.26 20.90 21.50
CA PRO A 93 1.84 22.11 22.19
C PRO A 93 0.73 21.78 23.20
N GLU A 94 0.75 22.47 24.35
CA GLU A 94 -0.37 22.51 25.30
C GLU A 94 -1.68 22.85 24.57
N GLU A 95 -2.74 22.09 24.88
CA GLU A 95 -4.06 22.21 24.29
C GLU A 95 -4.64 23.63 24.48
N PRO A 96 -5.16 24.30 23.43
CA PRO A 96 -5.98 25.48 23.64
C PRO A 96 -7.36 25.08 24.16
N GLU A 97 -7.89 25.88 25.10
CA GLU A 97 -9.26 25.77 25.62
C GLU A 97 -10.30 25.57 24.50
N GLU A 98 -11.18 24.59 24.69
CA GLU A 98 -12.23 24.22 23.75
C GLU A 98 -13.17 25.40 23.44
N ASP A 99 -13.22 25.79 22.16
CA ASP A 99 -14.30 26.61 21.61
C ASP A 99 -15.59 25.77 21.58
N PRO A 100 -16.67 26.15 22.31
CA PRO A 100 -17.85 25.31 22.50
C PRO A 100 -18.75 25.14 21.26
N LEU A 101 -18.24 25.43 20.05
CA LEU A 101 -18.97 25.39 18.78
C LEU A 101 -18.30 24.57 17.67
N ALA A 102 -17.28 23.77 17.96
CA ALA A 102 -16.71 22.83 16.98
C ALA A 102 -17.56 21.54 16.86
N ASP A 103 -17.94 21.20 15.62
CA ASP A 103 -18.77 20.07 15.21
C ASP A 103 -18.16 18.70 15.61
N PRO A 104 -18.87 17.81 16.33
CA PRO A 104 -18.34 16.51 16.78
C PRO A 104 -18.06 15.49 15.65
N LEU A 105 -18.28 15.84 14.38
CA LEU A 105 -18.17 14.95 13.23
C LEU A 105 -17.07 15.30 12.22
N ALA A 106 -16.18 16.24 12.52
CA ALA A 106 -14.96 16.42 11.73
C ALA A 106 -14.00 15.25 12.02
N GLU A 107 -13.98 14.24 11.14
CA GLU A 107 -13.00 13.16 11.20
C GLU A 107 -11.58 13.74 11.15
N PRO A 108 -10.65 13.30 12.02
CA PRO A 108 -9.28 13.76 11.98
C PRO A 108 -8.66 13.27 10.66
N GLU A 109 -8.26 14.18 9.79
CA GLU A 109 -7.45 13.85 8.62
C GLU A 109 -6.25 13.03 9.09
N SER A 110 -6.22 11.75 8.70
CA SER A 110 -5.15 10.86 9.10
C SER A 110 -3.83 11.40 8.55
N ARG A 111 -2.98 11.94 9.43
CA ARG A 111 -1.56 12.14 9.18
C ARG A 111 -0.87 10.79 9.12
N ASN A 112 -1.14 10.03 8.07
CA ASN A 112 -0.37 8.84 7.74
C ASN A 112 0.73 9.28 6.77
N ALA A 113 1.99 9.10 7.17
CA ALA A 113 3.16 9.23 6.31
C ALA A 113 3.70 7.89 5.76
N PRO A 114 2.95 7.14 4.90
CA PRO A 114 3.50 6.15 3.98
C PRO A 114 3.85 6.71 2.58
N ASP A 115 3.44 7.94 2.27
CA ASP A 115 3.49 8.48 0.90
C ASP A 115 4.90 8.66 0.33
N ALA A 116 5.90 9.02 1.14
CA ALA A 116 7.23 9.36 0.60
C ALA A 116 7.99 8.15 0.03
N LYS A 117 7.90 6.98 0.68
CA LYS A 117 8.57 5.74 0.22
C LYS A 117 7.92 5.19 -1.04
N ASN A 118 6.59 5.14 -1.08
CA ASN A 118 5.85 4.72 -2.28
C ASN A 118 6.09 5.67 -3.44
N LYS A 119 6.13 6.99 -3.20
CA LYS A 119 6.38 8.00 -4.23
C LYS A 119 7.77 7.88 -4.85
N ARG A 120 8.81 7.60 -4.05
CA ARG A 120 10.17 7.33 -4.57
C ARG A 120 10.22 6.05 -5.40
N SER A 121 9.63 4.95 -4.94
CA SER A 121 9.57 3.70 -5.71
C SER A 121 8.82 3.88 -7.04
N LEU A 122 7.72 4.63 -7.05
CA LEU A 122 6.97 4.98 -8.26
C LEU A 122 7.79 5.85 -9.23
N GLN A 123 8.52 6.85 -8.74
CA GLN A 123 9.40 7.68 -9.57
C GLN A 123 10.53 6.88 -10.21
N VAL A 124 11.19 6.01 -9.44
CA VAL A 124 12.26 5.16 -9.96
C VAL A 124 11.71 4.15 -10.97
N LYS A 125 10.55 3.55 -10.68
CA LYS A 125 9.84 2.69 -11.63
C LYS A 125 9.57 3.41 -12.95
N ALA A 126 9.07 4.65 -12.91
CA ALA A 126 8.81 5.44 -14.11
C ALA A 126 10.08 5.72 -14.96
N GLN A 127 11.27 5.77 -14.34
CA GLN A 127 12.54 5.94 -15.05
C GLN A 127 13.12 4.62 -15.58
N VAL A 128 12.98 3.53 -14.82
CA VAL A 128 13.52 2.20 -15.17
C VAL A 128 12.65 1.52 -16.23
N MET A 129 11.33 1.69 -16.16
CA MET A 129 10.37 0.99 -17.01
C MET A 129 10.62 1.18 -18.52
N PRO A 130 10.85 2.40 -19.05
CA PRO A 130 11.12 2.59 -20.47
C PRO A 130 12.37 1.84 -20.96
N LEU A 131 13.42 1.78 -20.13
CA LEU A 131 14.67 1.10 -20.47
C LEU A 131 14.56 -0.41 -20.35
N LEU A 132 13.82 -0.90 -19.35
CA LEU A 132 13.49 -2.32 -19.22
C LEU A 132 12.75 -2.81 -20.46
N MET A 133 11.79 -2.01 -20.93
CA MET A 133 11.00 -2.33 -22.12
C MET A 133 11.81 -2.33 -23.42
N GLN A 134 12.93 -1.62 -23.51
CA GLN A 134 13.84 -1.69 -24.66
C GLN A 134 14.71 -2.95 -24.65
N ARG A 135 14.93 -3.54 -23.47
CA ARG A 135 15.83 -4.69 -23.27
C ARG A 135 15.08 -6.03 -23.18
N ILE A 136 13.77 -6.01 -22.91
CA ILE A 136 12.94 -7.22 -22.82
C ILE A 136 12.31 -7.57 -24.17
N ASP A 137 12.45 -8.82 -24.56
CA ASP A 137 11.74 -9.40 -25.70
C ASP A 137 10.40 -10.01 -25.24
N ILE A 138 9.29 -9.38 -25.64
CA ILE A 138 7.90 -9.72 -25.25
C ILE A 138 7.55 -11.16 -25.65
N SER A 139 8.14 -11.65 -26.73
CA SER A 139 7.93 -13.02 -27.23
C SER A 139 8.44 -14.08 -26.24
N VAL A 140 9.50 -13.75 -25.48
CA VAL A 140 10.09 -14.62 -24.47
C VAL A 140 9.36 -14.46 -23.14
N ALA A 141 9.05 -13.23 -22.74
CA ALA A 141 8.36 -12.95 -21.47
C ALA A 141 6.99 -13.64 -21.34
N SER A 142 6.27 -13.79 -22.45
CA SER A 142 4.96 -14.47 -22.49
C SER A 142 5.04 -16.00 -22.45
N SER A 143 6.22 -16.60 -22.64
CA SER A 143 6.44 -18.05 -22.62
C SER A 143 7.12 -18.56 -21.34
N LEU A 144 7.66 -17.66 -20.51
CA LEU A 144 8.34 -17.99 -19.26
C LEU A 144 7.36 -18.15 -18.10
N GLY A 145 7.71 -19.03 -17.16
CA GLY A 145 7.01 -19.12 -15.87
C GLY A 145 7.27 -17.87 -15.01
N PRO A 146 6.37 -17.55 -14.05
CA PRO A 146 6.45 -16.32 -13.23
C PRO A 146 7.80 -16.12 -12.54
N ASP A 147 8.38 -17.20 -12.01
CA ASP A 147 9.66 -17.15 -11.29
C ASP A 147 10.86 -16.91 -12.23
N GLN A 148 10.82 -17.46 -13.45
CA GLN A 148 11.89 -17.26 -14.44
C GLN A 148 11.86 -15.85 -15.02
N LEU A 149 10.65 -15.35 -15.32
CA LEU A 149 10.46 -13.97 -15.77
C LEU A 149 10.91 -12.98 -14.69
N ARG A 150 10.60 -13.26 -13.43
CA ARG A 150 11.06 -12.44 -12.30
C ARG A 150 12.58 -12.40 -12.17
N ALA A 151 13.26 -13.53 -12.32
CA ALA A 151 14.72 -13.58 -12.27
C ALA A 151 15.35 -12.77 -13.42
N GLN A 152 14.82 -12.92 -14.64
CA GLN A 152 15.34 -12.23 -15.81
C GLN A 152 15.09 -10.71 -15.75
N ILE A 153 13.91 -10.29 -15.28
CA ILE A 153 13.61 -8.87 -15.04
C ILE A 153 14.54 -8.30 -13.96
N ALA A 154 14.81 -9.05 -12.87
CA ALA A 154 15.69 -8.58 -11.81
C ALA A 154 17.10 -8.25 -12.32
N GLU A 155 17.67 -9.14 -13.16
CA GLU A 155 19.00 -8.95 -13.75
C GLU A 155 19.06 -7.69 -14.63
N ILE A 156 18.09 -7.52 -15.54
CA ILE A 156 18.05 -6.35 -16.42
C ILE A 156 17.81 -5.06 -15.63
N VAL A 157 16.97 -5.09 -14.59
CA VAL A 157 16.69 -3.94 -13.73
C VAL A 157 17.93 -3.53 -12.94
N GLU A 158 18.70 -4.48 -12.43
CA GLU A 158 19.98 -4.20 -11.76
C GLU A 158 20.96 -3.48 -12.69
N GLU A 159 21.10 -3.93 -13.93
CA GLU A 159 21.94 -3.24 -14.93
C GLU A 159 21.47 -1.80 -15.19
N ILE A 160 20.16 -1.61 -15.39
CA ILE A 160 19.58 -0.28 -15.68
C ILE A 160 19.78 0.68 -14.49
N ILE A 161 19.65 0.18 -13.26
CA ILE A 161 19.85 0.99 -12.05
C ILE A 161 21.30 1.45 -11.94
N VAL A 162 22.25 0.58 -12.29
CA VAL A 162 23.68 0.91 -12.36
C VAL A 162 23.93 1.98 -13.43
N ASP A 163 23.37 1.82 -14.62
CA ASP A 163 23.51 2.77 -15.73
C ASP A 163 22.96 4.17 -15.37
N LEU A 164 21.79 4.21 -14.73
CA LEU A 164 21.14 5.44 -14.28
C LEU A 164 21.76 6.04 -13.00
N ARG A 165 22.74 5.36 -12.38
CA ARG A 165 23.39 5.74 -11.11
C ARG A 165 22.39 5.98 -9.97
N ILE A 166 21.28 5.24 -9.94
CA ILE A 166 20.27 5.36 -8.89
C ILE A 166 20.72 4.55 -7.67
N GLN A 167 20.81 5.20 -6.51
CA GLN A 167 21.12 4.51 -5.27
C GLN A 167 19.86 3.92 -4.65
N LEU A 168 19.82 2.60 -4.57
CA LEU A 168 18.74 1.83 -3.96
C LEU A 168 19.32 0.83 -2.95
N ASN A 169 18.61 0.63 -1.84
CA ASN A 169 18.91 -0.49 -0.95
C ASN A 169 18.27 -1.79 -1.47
N ALA A 170 18.69 -2.94 -0.91
CA ALA A 170 18.20 -4.24 -1.34
C ALA A 170 16.67 -4.43 -1.21
N ALA A 171 16.03 -3.74 -0.25
CA ALA A 171 14.57 -3.81 -0.11
C ALA A 171 13.86 -2.97 -1.19
N GLU A 172 14.40 -1.80 -1.54
CA GLU A 172 13.89 -0.93 -2.60
C GLU A 172 14.02 -1.58 -3.98
N LEU A 173 15.17 -2.20 -4.27
CA LEU A 173 15.38 -2.96 -5.51
C LEU A 173 14.36 -4.10 -5.63
N ARG A 174 14.21 -4.92 -4.58
CA ARG A 174 13.20 -6.00 -4.57
C ARG A 174 11.78 -5.46 -4.78
N ASN A 175 11.46 -4.30 -4.22
CA ASN A 175 10.15 -3.67 -4.40
C ASN A 175 9.96 -3.19 -5.85
N ILE A 176 10.96 -2.56 -6.46
CA ILE A 176 10.91 -2.11 -7.86
C ILE A 176 10.78 -3.30 -8.80
N VAL A 177 11.60 -4.34 -8.63
CA VAL A 177 11.51 -5.58 -9.43
C VAL A 177 10.13 -6.19 -9.29
N ARG A 178 9.58 -6.28 -8.06
CA ARG A 178 8.22 -6.76 -7.85
C ARG A 178 7.20 -5.90 -8.61
N LEU A 179 7.25 -4.58 -8.50
CA LEU A 179 6.33 -3.67 -9.20
C LEU A 179 6.44 -3.75 -10.73
N LEU A 180 7.62 -4.05 -11.26
CA LEU A 180 7.84 -4.21 -12.71
C LEU A 180 7.35 -5.58 -13.20
N VAL A 181 7.56 -6.63 -12.41
CA VAL A 181 7.04 -7.97 -12.69
C VAL A 181 5.52 -7.98 -12.57
N ASP A 182 4.95 -7.39 -11.53
CA ASP A 182 3.51 -7.25 -11.35
C ASP A 182 2.91 -6.41 -12.49
N ASP A 183 3.63 -5.41 -13.02
CA ASP A 183 3.20 -4.70 -14.24
C ASP A 183 3.18 -5.59 -15.50
N MET A 184 4.07 -6.58 -15.57
CA MET A 184 4.20 -7.48 -16.73
C MET A 184 3.36 -8.77 -16.61
N VAL A 185 3.07 -9.21 -15.39
CA VAL A 185 2.46 -10.51 -15.04
C VAL A 185 1.15 -10.35 -14.26
N GLY A 186 0.84 -9.17 -13.75
CA GLY A 186 -0.39 -8.80 -13.05
C GLY A 186 -1.35 -7.99 -13.94
N LEU A 187 -2.36 -7.32 -13.38
CA LEU A 187 -3.27 -6.47 -14.19
C LEU A 187 -2.59 -5.19 -14.72
N GLY A 188 -1.27 -5.13 -14.59
CA GLY A 188 -0.45 -4.10 -15.20
C GLY A 188 -0.66 -2.75 -14.51
N PRO A 189 -0.66 -1.67 -15.30
CA PRO A 189 -0.89 -0.32 -14.81
C PRO A 189 -2.23 -0.14 -14.07
N LEU A 190 -3.19 -1.07 -14.18
CA LEU A 190 -4.51 -0.98 -13.56
C LEU A 190 -4.54 -1.40 -12.08
N GLU A 191 -3.55 -2.15 -11.59
CA GLU A 191 -3.58 -2.68 -10.22
C GLU A 191 -3.74 -1.60 -9.14
N PRO A 192 -3.01 -0.46 -9.19
CA PRO A 192 -3.19 0.60 -8.20
C PRO A 192 -4.61 1.20 -8.24
N LEU A 193 -5.21 1.33 -9.41
CA LEU A 193 -6.56 1.88 -9.59
C LEU A 193 -7.64 0.91 -9.10
N LEU A 194 -7.42 -0.39 -9.32
CA LEU A 194 -8.30 -1.45 -8.81
C LEU A 194 -8.22 -1.57 -7.28
N ALA A 195 -7.04 -1.38 -6.69
CA ALA A 195 -6.87 -1.38 -5.23
C ALA A 195 -7.49 -0.15 -4.54
N ASP A 196 -7.62 0.97 -5.24
CA ASP A 196 -8.09 2.24 -4.68
C ASP A 196 -9.61 2.28 -4.46
N GLU A 197 -10.07 2.20 -3.22
CA GLU A 197 -11.50 2.19 -2.87
C GLU A 197 -12.26 3.48 -3.18
N THR A 198 -11.57 4.58 -3.51
CA THR A 198 -12.24 5.83 -3.88
C THR A 198 -12.58 5.89 -5.37
N VAL A 199 -12.04 4.98 -6.18
CA VAL A 199 -12.39 4.79 -7.60
C VAL A 199 -13.64 3.93 -7.74
N THR A 200 -14.61 4.39 -8.52
CA THR A 200 -15.83 3.63 -8.86
C THR A 200 -15.78 3.03 -10.26
N ASP A 201 -15.19 3.74 -11.21
CA ASP A 201 -15.11 3.32 -12.62
C ASP A 201 -13.70 3.58 -13.14
N ILE A 202 -13.20 2.70 -14.02
CA ILE A 202 -11.90 2.81 -14.71
C ILE A 202 -12.17 2.67 -16.21
N MET A 203 -11.70 3.61 -17.01
CA MET A 203 -11.89 3.63 -18.46
C MET A 203 -10.54 3.81 -19.15
N VAL A 204 -10.13 2.81 -19.92
CA VAL A 204 -8.92 2.81 -20.74
C VAL A 204 -9.34 3.05 -22.18
N ASN A 205 -8.94 4.17 -22.76
CA ASN A 205 -9.20 4.53 -24.15
C ASN A 205 -7.86 4.50 -24.91
N GLY A 206 -7.38 3.29 -25.22
CA GLY A 206 -6.03 3.10 -25.75
C GLY A 206 -4.93 3.30 -24.68
N PRO A 207 -3.66 3.27 -25.10
CA PRO A 207 -2.54 3.13 -24.17
C PRO A 207 -2.24 4.39 -23.36
N HIS A 208 -2.55 5.57 -23.88
CA HIS A 208 -2.13 6.84 -23.28
C HIS A 208 -3.25 7.60 -22.56
N GLN A 209 -4.49 7.06 -22.55
CA GLN A 209 -5.64 7.73 -21.95
C GLN A 209 -6.37 6.78 -21.00
N VAL A 210 -6.04 6.87 -19.71
CA VAL A 210 -6.72 6.13 -18.65
C VAL A 210 -7.43 7.11 -17.72
N TYR A 211 -8.76 7.00 -17.67
CA TYR A 211 -9.63 7.79 -16.81
C TYR A 211 -10.12 6.95 -15.63
N VAL A 212 -10.42 7.64 -14.54
CA VAL A 212 -11.13 7.08 -13.39
C VAL A 212 -12.28 7.97 -12.98
N GLU A 213 -13.33 7.38 -12.44
CA GLU A 213 -14.38 8.11 -11.75
C GLU A 213 -14.13 8.09 -10.24
N ARG A 214 -14.07 9.27 -9.62
CA ARG A 214 -13.99 9.46 -8.17
C ARG A 214 -15.10 10.40 -7.73
N LYS A 215 -15.90 9.99 -6.76
CA LYS A 215 -17.02 10.79 -6.22
C LYS A 215 -17.93 11.35 -7.34
N GLY A 216 -18.18 10.59 -8.41
CA GLY A 216 -19.02 11.00 -9.54
C GLY A 216 -18.36 11.95 -10.54
N LYS A 217 -17.05 12.20 -10.44
CA LYS A 217 -16.29 13.04 -11.37
C LYS A 217 -15.26 12.21 -12.14
N LEU A 218 -15.19 12.44 -13.44
CA LEU A 218 -14.21 11.82 -14.31
C LEU A 218 -12.88 12.57 -14.24
N GLU A 219 -11.79 11.83 -14.02
CA GLU A 219 -10.43 12.36 -13.86
C GLU A 219 -9.47 11.58 -14.77
N LEU A 220 -8.61 12.28 -15.50
CA LEU A 220 -7.51 11.65 -16.24
C LEU A 220 -6.39 11.30 -15.26
N THR A 221 -5.89 10.06 -15.35
CA THR A 221 -4.83 9.58 -14.46
C THR A 221 -3.44 9.71 -15.10
N ASP A 222 -2.41 9.62 -14.27
CA ASP A 222 -1.00 9.50 -14.71
C ASP A 222 -0.65 8.08 -15.19
N VAL A 223 -1.60 7.15 -15.08
CA VAL A 223 -1.41 5.75 -15.47
C VAL A 223 -1.47 5.63 -16.99
N GLN A 224 -0.46 5.00 -17.57
CA GLN A 224 -0.39 4.74 -19.01
C GLN A 224 0.08 3.32 -19.27
N PHE A 225 -0.43 2.76 -20.36
CA PHE A 225 0.13 1.57 -20.98
C PHE A 225 1.21 1.98 -21.97
N ARG A 226 1.94 0.98 -22.46
CA ARG A 226 3.05 1.18 -23.39
C ARG A 226 2.54 1.46 -24.80
N ASP A 227 1.64 0.58 -25.25
CA ASP A 227 1.14 0.51 -26.61
C ASP A 227 -0.17 -0.31 -26.65
N ASP A 228 -0.85 -0.30 -27.79
CA ASP A 228 -2.07 -1.08 -28.02
C ASP A 228 -1.88 -2.59 -27.72
N PRO A 229 -0.78 -3.26 -28.16
CA PRO A 229 -0.52 -4.64 -27.79
C PRO A 229 -0.48 -4.89 -26.28
N HIS A 230 0.06 -3.96 -25.49
CA HIS A 230 0.07 -4.08 -24.03
C HIS A 230 -1.36 -4.02 -23.46
N VAL A 231 -2.20 -3.10 -23.93
CA VAL A 231 -3.61 -3.03 -23.51
C VAL A 231 -4.35 -4.32 -23.87
N ILE A 232 -4.16 -4.83 -25.09
CA ILE A 232 -4.76 -6.10 -25.53
C ILE A 232 -4.29 -7.26 -24.66
N HIS A 233 -3.00 -7.32 -24.32
CA HIS A 233 -2.47 -8.38 -23.46
C HIS A 233 -3.12 -8.38 -22.07
N VAL A 234 -3.24 -7.20 -21.44
CA VAL A 234 -3.92 -7.03 -20.14
C VAL A 234 -5.40 -7.40 -20.27
N ALA A 235 -6.07 -6.93 -21.32
CA ALA A 235 -7.47 -7.28 -21.61
C ALA A 235 -7.69 -8.80 -21.73
N THR A 236 -6.88 -9.48 -22.55
CA THR A 236 -6.95 -10.94 -22.75
C THR A 236 -6.78 -11.68 -21.44
N ARG A 237 -5.87 -11.23 -20.57
CA ARG A 237 -5.66 -11.85 -19.27
C ARG A 237 -6.84 -11.68 -18.31
N ILE A 238 -7.39 -10.46 -18.22
CA ILE A 238 -8.59 -10.18 -17.42
C ILE A 238 -9.69 -11.20 -17.74
N VAL A 239 -9.95 -11.42 -19.03
CA VAL A 239 -11.06 -12.28 -19.47
C VAL A 239 -10.71 -13.76 -19.38
N THR A 240 -9.44 -14.12 -19.54
CA THR A 240 -8.97 -15.51 -19.38
C THR A 240 -9.16 -16.00 -17.95
N GLU A 241 -8.91 -15.14 -16.95
CA GLU A 241 -9.11 -15.48 -15.54
C GLU A 241 -10.56 -15.82 -15.16
N VAL A 242 -11.52 -15.36 -15.97
CA VAL A 242 -12.96 -15.58 -15.77
C VAL A 242 -13.54 -16.56 -16.80
N GLY A 243 -12.68 -17.28 -17.54
CA GLY A 243 -13.07 -18.32 -18.49
C GLY A 243 -13.65 -17.78 -19.80
N ARG A 244 -13.30 -16.55 -20.18
CA ARG A 244 -13.70 -15.89 -21.43
C ARG A 244 -12.46 -15.65 -22.33
N ARG A 245 -12.70 -15.31 -23.59
CA ARG A 245 -11.65 -15.06 -24.60
C ARG A 245 -11.97 -13.76 -25.34
N VAL A 246 -10.92 -13.03 -25.71
CA VAL A 246 -10.98 -11.84 -26.57
C VAL A 246 -9.79 -11.85 -27.53
N ASP A 247 -10.07 -11.69 -28.81
CA ASP A 247 -9.12 -11.69 -29.93
C ASP A 247 -9.80 -11.18 -31.20
N GLU A 248 -9.10 -11.10 -32.32
CA GLU A 248 -9.64 -10.55 -33.57
C GLU A 248 -10.91 -11.26 -34.09
N SER A 249 -11.13 -12.53 -33.73
CA SER A 249 -12.36 -13.26 -34.07
C SER A 249 -13.52 -13.01 -33.10
N VAL A 250 -13.21 -12.62 -31.85
CA VAL A 250 -14.17 -12.25 -30.80
C VAL A 250 -13.70 -10.94 -30.15
N PRO A 251 -13.85 -9.80 -30.84
CA PRO A 251 -13.22 -8.53 -30.44
C PRO A 251 -14.00 -7.76 -29.35
N LEU A 252 -15.15 -8.26 -28.91
CA LEU A 252 -15.97 -7.65 -27.85
C LEU A 252 -16.33 -8.69 -26.81
N VAL A 253 -16.17 -8.35 -25.54
CA VAL A 253 -16.54 -9.24 -24.43
C VAL A 253 -16.99 -8.46 -23.20
N ASP A 254 -18.07 -8.95 -22.61
CA ASP A 254 -18.55 -8.57 -21.29
C ASP A 254 -18.26 -9.69 -20.29
N ALA A 255 -17.71 -9.31 -19.14
CA ALA A 255 -17.27 -10.23 -18.12
C ALA A 255 -17.46 -9.68 -16.71
N ARG A 256 -17.42 -10.59 -15.74
CA ARG A 256 -17.44 -10.26 -14.31
C ARG A 256 -16.18 -10.78 -13.66
N LEU A 257 -15.44 -9.88 -13.02
CA LEU A 257 -14.22 -10.18 -12.29
C LEU A 257 -14.54 -10.92 -10.98
N LYS A 258 -13.51 -11.55 -10.40
CA LYS A 258 -13.63 -12.34 -9.16
C LYS A 258 -14.11 -11.51 -7.96
N ASP A 259 -13.86 -10.20 -7.96
CA ASP A 259 -14.30 -9.25 -6.94
C ASP A 259 -15.75 -8.76 -7.14
N GLY A 260 -16.43 -9.22 -8.19
CA GLY A 260 -17.79 -8.80 -8.57
C GLY A 260 -17.84 -7.62 -9.54
N SER A 261 -16.70 -6.97 -9.82
CA SER A 261 -16.60 -5.84 -10.75
C SER A 261 -16.98 -6.28 -12.16
N ARG A 262 -17.58 -5.38 -12.93
CA ARG A 262 -17.92 -5.62 -14.34
C ARG A 262 -16.83 -5.09 -15.23
N VAL A 263 -16.51 -5.81 -16.29
CA VAL A 263 -15.59 -5.36 -17.32
C VAL A 263 -16.21 -5.53 -18.70
N ASN A 264 -16.12 -4.47 -19.49
CA ASN A 264 -16.38 -4.49 -20.92
C ASN A 264 -15.05 -4.23 -21.64
N ILE A 265 -14.77 -5.02 -22.66
CA ILE A 265 -13.54 -4.93 -23.45
C ILE A 265 -13.91 -4.91 -24.92
N ILE A 266 -13.32 -3.98 -25.65
CA ILE A 266 -13.45 -3.87 -27.11
C ILE A 266 -12.06 -3.67 -27.70
N ILE A 267 -11.67 -4.52 -28.64
CA ILE A 267 -10.38 -4.45 -29.33
C ILE A 267 -10.56 -4.26 -30.83
N PRO A 268 -9.50 -3.91 -31.59
CA PRO A 268 -9.54 -3.93 -33.04
C PRO A 268 -10.02 -5.30 -33.59
N PRO A 269 -10.79 -5.31 -34.69
CA PRO A 269 -11.12 -4.17 -35.56
C PRO A 269 -12.33 -3.33 -35.12
N LEU A 270 -13.01 -3.64 -34.01
CA LEU A 270 -14.19 -2.88 -33.56
C LEU A 270 -13.83 -1.55 -32.90
N ALA A 271 -12.70 -1.50 -32.19
CA ALA A 271 -12.19 -0.29 -31.58
C ALA A 271 -11.22 0.42 -32.54
N ILE A 272 -11.74 1.36 -33.34
CA ILE A 272 -11.01 2.04 -34.42
C ILE A 272 -9.82 2.84 -33.88
N ASP A 273 -10.00 3.49 -32.74
CA ASP A 273 -8.99 4.36 -32.11
C ASP A 273 -8.04 3.59 -31.17
N GLY A 274 -8.09 2.26 -31.18
CA GLY A 274 -7.30 1.39 -30.32
C GLY A 274 -8.13 0.67 -29.25
N PRO A 275 -7.54 -0.33 -28.56
CA PRO A 275 -8.23 -1.17 -27.60
C PRO A 275 -8.77 -0.38 -26.41
N THR A 276 -10.00 -0.70 -26.00
CA THR A 276 -10.73 -0.02 -24.94
C THR A 276 -11.14 -1.01 -23.85
N ILE A 277 -11.01 -0.61 -22.59
CA ILE A 277 -11.43 -1.39 -21.41
C ILE A 277 -12.25 -0.47 -20.50
N ALA A 278 -13.45 -0.89 -20.12
CA ALA A 278 -14.27 -0.19 -19.12
C ALA A 278 -14.54 -1.13 -17.94
N ILE A 279 -14.04 -0.80 -16.76
CA ILE A 279 -14.26 -1.54 -15.52
C ILE A 279 -15.14 -0.72 -14.60
N ARG A 280 -16.31 -1.24 -14.24
CA ARG A 280 -17.15 -0.71 -13.16
C ARG A 280 -16.92 -1.53 -11.91
N LYS A 281 -16.31 -0.91 -10.90
CA LYS A 281 -15.94 -1.59 -9.66
C LYS A 281 -17.17 -1.93 -8.85
N PHE A 282 -17.16 -3.11 -8.24
CA PHE A 282 -18.18 -3.46 -7.27
C PHE A 282 -17.93 -2.70 -5.97
N SER A 283 -18.86 -1.82 -5.58
CA SER A 283 -18.72 -1.05 -4.34
C SER A 283 -18.81 -1.99 -3.13
N LYS A 284 -17.72 -2.10 -2.36
CA LYS A 284 -17.72 -2.81 -1.07
C LYS A 284 -18.37 -1.99 0.06
N LYS A 285 -18.61 -0.70 -0.16
CA LYS A 285 -19.17 0.19 0.86
C LYS A 285 -20.66 -0.02 1.00
N GLU A 286 -21.05 -0.49 2.17
CA GLU A 286 -22.43 -0.68 2.56
C GLU A 286 -23.10 0.66 2.87
N ILE A 287 -24.00 1.10 1.99
CA ILE A 287 -24.80 2.32 2.23
C ILE A 287 -26.13 1.90 2.85
N THR A 288 -26.36 2.30 4.10
CA THR A 288 -27.62 2.08 4.82
C THR A 288 -28.49 3.33 4.80
N LEU A 289 -29.80 3.18 5.07
CA LEU A 289 -30.71 4.32 5.22
C LEU A 289 -30.23 5.32 6.29
N ASP A 290 -29.59 4.83 7.36
CA ASP A 290 -29.00 5.67 8.41
C ASP A 290 -27.77 6.46 7.92
N VAL A 291 -26.92 5.82 7.11
CA VAL A 291 -25.79 6.51 6.46
C VAL A 291 -26.30 7.56 5.49
N MET A 292 -27.32 7.24 4.69
CA MET A 292 -27.93 8.19 3.76
C MET A 292 -28.54 9.40 4.47
N ALA A 293 -29.17 9.20 5.63
CA ALA A 293 -29.69 10.30 6.45
C ALA A 293 -28.56 11.17 7.01
N ARG A 294 -27.51 10.56 7.58
CA ARG A 294 -26.34 11.29 8.09
C ARG A 294 -25.60 12.10 7.03
N GLN A 295 -25.53 11.57 5.81
CA GLN A 295 -24.91 12.25 4.66
C GLN A 295 -25.81 13.32 4.01
N GLY A 296 -27.05 13.48 4.49
CA GLY A 296 -28.00 14.44 3.92
C GLY A 296 -28.59 14.03 2.57
N ASN A 297 -28.42 12.77 2.15
CA ASN A 297 -29.03 12.25 0.91
C ASN A 297 -30.55 12.13 1.03
N ILE A 298 -31.05 11.85 2.24
CA ILE A 298 -32.47 11.81 2.61
C ILE A 298 -32.64 12.42 4.01
N SER A 299 -33.85 12.86 4.38
CA SER A 299 -34.12 13.28 5.76
C SER A 299 -34.22 12.08 6.70
N THR A 300 -34.01 12.30 8.00
CA THR A 300 -34.19 11.28 9.05
C THR A 300 -35.63 10.73 9.08
N ASP A 301 -36.61 11.60 8.83
CA ASP A 301 -38.02 11.21 8.75
C ASP A 301 -38.27 10.29 7.55
N MET A 302 -37.70 10.63 6.39
CA MET A 302 -37.81 9.79 5.19
C MET A 302 -37.14 8.43 5.40
N ALA A 303 -35.94 8.39 6.01
CA ALA A 303 -35.29 7.13 6.37
C ALA A 303 -36.19 6.26 7.25
N THR A 304 -36.88 6.86 8.24
CA THR A 304 -37.83 6.16 9.11
C THR A 304 -39.02 5.61 8.32
N VAL A 305 -39.62 6.41 7.45
CA VAL A 305 -40.72 5.98 6.59
C VAL A 305 -40.31 4.81 5.70
N LEU A 306 -39.13 4.87 5.07
CA LEU A 306 -38.63 3.81 4.20
C LEU A 306 -38.33 2.52 4.98
N LYS A 307 -37.80 2.61 6.21
CA LYS A 307 -37.61 1.46 7.10
C LYS A 307 -38.93 0.76 7.43
N ILE A 308 -39.96 1.54 7.78
CA ILE A 308 -41.30 1.02 8.06
C ILE A 308 -41.90 0.38 6.81
N ALA A 309 -41.82 1.07 5.66
CA ALA A 309 -42.36 0.58 4.40
C ALA A 309 -41.70 -0.75 3.96
N GLY A 310 -40.38 -0.86 4.12
CA GLY A 310 -39.64 -2.08 3.85
C GLY A 310 -40.06 -3.23 4.77
N ARG A 311 -40.11 -3.01 6.09
CA ARG A 311 -40.55 -4.04 7.06
C ARG A 311 -42.02 -4.42 6.92
N ALA A 312 -42.86 -3.50 6.47
CA ALA A 312 -44.27 -3.75 6.18
C ALA A 312 -44.50 -4.45 4.83
N ARG A 313 -43.44 -4.77 4.08
CA ARG A 313 -43.48 -5.45 2.77
C ARG A 313 -44.34 -4.71 1.75
N LEU A 314 -44.26 -3.38 1.76
CA LEU A 314 -44.93 -2.57 0.74
C LEU A 314 -44.23 -2.76 -0.62
N ASN A 315 -45.01 -2.71 -1.68
CA ASN A 315 -44.47 -2.68 -3.04
C ASN A 315 -43.92 -1.28 -3.33
N ILE A 316 -42.62 -1.19 -3.58
CA ILE A 316 -41.91 0.08 -3.72
C ILE A 316 -41.18 0.10 -5.06
N LEU A 317 -41.39 1.15 -5.84
CA LEU A 317 -40.66 1.42 -7.08
C LEU A 317 -39.71 2.60 -6.86
N ILE A 318 -38.43 2.39 -7.15
CA ILE A 318 -37.42 3.44 -7.07
C ILE A 318 -37.11 3.92 -8.49
N SER A 319 -37.37 5.20 -8.77
CA SER A 319 -37.20 5.82 -10.08
C SER A 319 -36.26 7.02 -10.04
N GLY A 320 -35.60 7.32 -11.17
CA GLY A 320 -34.62 8.41 -11.28
C GLY A 320 -33.68 8.22 -12.49
N GLY A 321 -32.93 9.27 -12.84
CA GLY A 321 -31.96 9.24 -13.94
C GLY A 321 -30.80 8.25 -13.72
N THR A 322 -30.01 7.97 -14.76
CA THR A 322 -28.77 7.18 -14.62
C THR A 322 -27.83 7.85 -13.62
N GLY A 323 -27.19 7.07 -12.74
CA GLY A 323 -26.28 7.60 -11.71
C GLY A 323 -26.96 8.28 -10.50
N SER A 324 -28.29 8.38 -10.44
CA SER A 324 -29.00 9.05 -9.32
C SER A 324 -29.06 8.26 -8.00
N GLY A 325 -28.37 7.11 -7.89
CA GLY A 325 -28.35 6.31 -6.65
C GLY A 325 -29.55 5.37 -6.46
N LYS A 326 -30.29 5.02 -7.53
CA LYS A 326 -31.44 4.09 -7.46
C LYS A 326 -31.07 2.73 -6.84
N THR A 327 -30.07 2.06 -7.41
CA THR A 327 -29.62 0.76 -6.90
C THR A 327 -29.09 0.89 -5.49
N THR A 328 -28.40 1.99 -5.17
CA THR A 328 -27.92 2.28 -3.82
C THR A 328 -29.06 2.34 -2.80
N LEU A 329 -30.14 3.06 -3.12
CA LEU A 329 -31.31 3.13 -2.26
C LEU A 329 -32.01 1.77 -2.16
N LEU A 330 -32.14 1.04 -3.27
CA LEU A 330 -32.73 -0.31 -3.27
C LEU A 330 -31.94 -1.24 -2.35
N ASN A 331 -30.61 -1.20 -2.40
CA ASN A 331 -29.72 -2.00 -1.57
C ASN A 331 -29.75 -1.59 -0.09
N ALA A 332 -29.95 -0.29 0.20
CA ALA A 332 -30.16 0.18 1.56
C ALA A 332 -31.50 -0.31 2.14
N MET A 333 -32.55 -0.32 1.30
CA MET A 333 -33.89 -0.76 1.68
C MET A 333 -34.03 -2.27 1.78
N SER A 334 -33.30 -3.02 0.96
CA SER A 334 -33.35 -4.49 0.93
C SER A 334 -32.98 -5.12 2.29
N ARG A 335 -32.19 -4.41 3.11
CA ARG A 335 -31.86 -4.77 4.50
C ARG A 335 -33.05 -4.79 5.46
N MET A 336 -34.18 -4.21 5.07
CA MET A 336 -35.40 -4.26 5.86
C MET A 336 -36.17 -5.57 5.71
N ILE A 337 -35.76 -6.42 4.75
CA ILE A 337 -36.27 -7.77 4.57
C ILE A 337 -35.75 -8.63 5.72
N ASP A 338 -36.64 -9.36 6.39
CA ASP A 338 -36.27 -10.24 7.50
C ASP A 338 -35.49 -11.47 7.00
N HIS A 339 -34.50 -11.94 7.77
CA HIS A 339 -33.65 -13.08 7.38
C HIS A 339 -34.41 -14.41 7.23
N GLY A 340 -35.61 -14.53 7.81
CA GLY A 340 -36.49 -15.67 7.63
C GLY A 340 -37.31 -15.64 6.33
N GLU A 341 -37.26 -14.54 5.57
CA GLU A 341 -38.00 -14.39 4.33
C GLU A 341 -37.23 -14.95 3.14
N ARG A 342 -37.97 -15.59 2.22
CA ARG A 342 -37.38 -16.07 0.97
C ARG A 342 -37.33 -14.91 -0.03
N THR A 343 -36.13 -14.46 -0.36
CA THR A 343 -35.91 -13.40 -1.36
C THR A 343 -35.48 -14.01 -2.71
N ILE A 344 -36.03 -13.48 -3.79
CA ILE A 344 -35.64 -13.80 -5.17
C ILE A 344 -35.26 -12.49 -5.85
N THR A 345 -34.02 -12.37 -6.31
CA THR A 345 -33.57 -11.25 -7.13
C THR A 345 -33.51 -11.66 -8.59
N ILE A 346 -33.96 -10.77 -9.46
CA ILE A 346 -33.83 -10.91 -10.91
C ILE A 346 -33.14 -9.65 -11.39
N GLU A 347 -31.88 -9.81 -11.77
CA GLU A 347 -31.02 -8.72 -12.18
C GLU A 347 -30.33 -9.11 -13.49
N ASP A 348 -30.29 -8.20 -14.45
CA ASP A 348 -29.47 -8.40 -15.67
C ASP A 348 -27.99 -8.55 -15.28
N ALA A 349 -27.59 -7.81 -14.25
CA ALA A 349 -26.35 -8.05 -13.56
C ALA A 349 -26.50 -7.77 -12.06
N ALA A 350 -26.03 -8.70 -11.23
CA ALA A 350 -26.17 -8.59 -9.77
C ALA A 350 -25.43 -7.37 -9.22
N GLU A 351 -26.17 -6.45 -8.59
CA GLU A 351 -25.69 -5.27 -7.85
C GLU A 351 -26.13 -5.31 -6.38
N LEU A 352 -27.18 -6.08 -6.07
CA LEU A 352 -27.71 -6.19 -4.72
C LEU A 352 -26.79 -6.98 -3.78
N GLN A 353 -26.67 -6.48 -2.56
CA GLN A 353 -25.94 -7.09 -1.45
C GLN A 353 -26.96 -7.42 -0.35
N LEU A 354 -27.47 -8.65 -0.37
CA LEU A 354 -28.53 -9.15 0.51
C LEU A 354 -27.98 -10.07 1.60
#